data_AF-A0A3C2B6L0-F1
#
_entry.id   AF-A0A3C2B6L0-F1
#
_cell.length_a   1.000
_cell.length_b   1.000
_cell.length_c   1.000
_cell.angle_alpha   90.00
_cell.angle_beta   90.00
_cell.angle_gamma   90.00
#
_symmetry.space_group_name_H-M   'P 1'
#
loop_
_entity.id
_entity.type
_entity.pdbx_description
1 polymer ?
#
loop_
_entity_poly.entity_id
_entity_poly.type
_entity_poly.pdbx_seq_one_letter_code
_entity_poly.pdbx_strand_id
1 'polypeptide(L)'
;MASFFDKAKEKAQQLAATAKEKVDDFKDNRKADDLLDDLGRILYRQRTNRGEAGDEAAIAELVTALQALEAEGTPVLGTKEEREQQSNLPPPEAPLPPPQA
;
A
#
# COMPACT_ATOMS: atom_id res chain seq x y z
N MET A 1 24.49 32.51 -9.30
CA MET A 1 23.46 32.35 -8.25
C MET A 1 22.25 31.50 -8.68
N ALA A 2 22.32 30.66 -9.73
CA ALA A 2 21.18 29.82 -10.17
C ALA A 2 20.97 28.53 -9.33
N SER A 3 21.99 28.09 -8.58
CA SER A 3 22.03 26.77 -7.94
C SER A 3 21.01 26.56 -6.81
N PHE A 4 20.55 27.63 -6.13
CA PHE A 4 19.58 27.50 -5.04
C PHE A 4 18.15 27.31 -5.53
N PHE A 5 17.79 27.92 -6.67
CA PHE A 5 16.46 27.80 -7.25
C PHE A 5 16.25 26.42 -7.89
N ASP A 6 17.28 25.89 -8.57
CA ASP A 6 17.25 24.52 -9.09
C ASP A 6 17.14 23.48 -7.96
N LYS A 7 17.91 23.62 -6.87
CA LYS A 7 17.80 22.74 -5.69
C LYS A 7 16.42 22.79 -5.03
N ALA A 8 15.79 23.97 -4.98
CA ALA A 8 14.43 24.11 -4.43
C ALA A 8 13.39 23.39 -5.30
N LYS A 9 13.52 23.49 -6.63
CA LYS A 9 12.66 22.80 -7.59
C LYS A 9 12.82 21.29 -7.54
N GLU A 10 14.06 20.81 -7.44
CA GLU A 10 14.39 19.39 -7.33
C GLU A 10 13.82 18.78 -6.05
N LYS A 11 13.98 19.46 -4.91
CA LYS A 11 13.38 19.06 -3.63
C LYS A 11 11.85 19.07 -3.67
N ALA A 12 11.23 20.08 -4.31
CA ALA A 12 9.79 20.13 -4.44
C ALA A 12 9.24 18.98 -5.30
N GLN A 13 9.94 18.60 -6.38
CA GLN A 13 9.57 17.45 -7.21
C GLN A 13 9.73 16.12 -6.48
N GLN A 14 10.82 15.93 -5.74
CA GLN A 14 11.00 14.74 -4.90
C GLN A 14 9.92 14.64 -3.83
N LEU A 15 9.63 15.73 -3.12
CA LEU A 15 8.58 15.76 -2.10
C LEU A 15 7.20 15.40 -2.70
N ALA A 16 6.90 15.92 -3.89
CA ALA A 16 5.65 15.61 -4.59
C ALA A 16 5.57 14.14 -5.03
N ALA A 17 6.66 13.57 -5.54
CA ALA A 17 6.73 12.15 -5.92
C ALA A 17 6.53 11.24 -4.70
N THR A 18 7.24 11.50 -3.60
CA THR A 18 7.11 10.73 -2.35
C THR A 18 5.73 10.88 -1.72
N ALA A 19 5.13 12.07 -1.75
CA ALA A 19 3.77 12.27 -1.25
C ALA A 19 2.75 11.48 -2.07
N LYS A 20 2.93 11.39 -3.39
CA LYS A 20 2.07 10.61 -4.28
C LYS A 20 2.19 9.11 -4.00
N GLU A 21 3.42 8.60 -3.91
CA GLU A 21 3.72 7.20 -3.60
C GLU A 21 3.06 6.77 -2.28
N LYS A 22 3.21 7.56 -1.21
CA LYS A 22 2.55 7.28 0.08
C LYS A 22 1.02 7.28 0.04
N VAL A 23 0.43 8.15 -0.78
CA VAL A 23 -1.03 8.20 -0.94
C VAL A 23 -1.53 6.97 -1.70
N ASP A 24 -0.77 6.51 -2.68
CA ASP A 24 -1.10 5.31 -3.43
C ASP A 24 -0.93 4.05 -2.54
N ASP A 25 0.16 3.95 -1.76
CA ASP A 25 0.36 2.89 -0.77
C ASP A 25 -0.77 2.83 0.27
N PHE A 26 -1.24 3.97 0.75
CA PHE A 26 -2.35 4.02 1.71
C PHE A 26 -3.66 3.52 1.09
N LYS A 27 -3.93 3.88 -0.17
CA LYS A 27 -5.12 3.41 -0.87
C LYS A 27 -5.07 1.91 -1.11
N ASP A 28 -3.92 1.38 -1.51
CA ASP A 28 -3.77 -0.04 -1.82
C ASP A 28 -3.84 -0.88 -0.55
N ASN A 29 -3.25 -0.42 0.55
CA ASN A 29 -3.44 -1.03 1.87
C ASN A 29 -4.91 -1.02 2.32
N ARG A 30 -5.62 0.09 2.12
CA ARG A 30 -7.04 0.18 2.46
C ARG A 30 -7.89 -0.76 1.61
N LYS A 31 -7.59 -0.86 0.32
CA LYS A 31 -8.25 -1.78 -0.61
C LYS A 31 -7.99 -3.24 -0.22
N ALA A 32 -6.77 -3.58 0.17
CA ALA A 32 -6.45 -4.92 0.68
C ALA A 32 -7.27 -5.25 1.94
N ASP A 33 -7.41 -4.31 2.88
CA ASP A 33 -8.24 -4.49 4.08
C ASP A 33 -9.71 -4.76 3.76
N ASP A 34 -10.31 -3.97 2.86
CA ASP A 34 -11.72 -4.12 2.48
C ASP A 34 -11.94 -5.49 1.78
N LEU A 35 -11.03 -5.90 0.89
CA LEU A 35 -11.06 -7.22 0.23
C LEU A 35 -10.91 -8.39 1.22
N LEU A 36 -10.03 -8.27 2.22
CA LEU A 36 -9.83 -9.28 3.25
C LEU A 36 -11.04 -9.39 4.20
N ASP A 37 -11.69 -8.26 4.53
CA ASP A 37 -12.93 -8.27 5.32
C ASP A 37 -14.06 -9.00 4.57
N ASP A 38 -14.24 -8.69 3.28
CA ASP A 38 -15.21 -9.39 2.44
C ASP A 38 -14.91 -10.89 2.35
N LEU A 39 -13.66 -11.27 2.10
CA LEU A 39 -13.25 -12.68 2.08
C LEU A 39 -13.53 -13.38 3.42
N GLY A 40 -13.21 -12.71 4.54
CA GLY A 40 -13.46 -13.21 5.88
C GLY A 40 -14.94 -13.43 6.16
N ARG A 41 -15.82 -12.52 5.71
CA ARG A 41 -17.28 -12.66 5.83
C ARG A 41 -17.81 -13.85 5.04
N ILE A 42 -17.32 -14.06 3.81
CA ILE A 42 -17.70 -15.22 2.98
C ILE A 42 -17.25 -16.52 3.63
N LEU A 43 -16.00 -16.60 4.07
CA LEU A 43 -15.48 -17.78 4.75
C LEU A 43 -16.23 -18.06 6.06
N TYR A 44 -16.56 -17.02 6.84
CA TYR A 44 -17.33 -17.16 8.06
C TYR A 44 -18.74 -17.70 7.80
N ARG A 45 -19.44 -17.23 6.75
CA ARG A 45 -20.76 -17.78 6.41
C ARG A 45 -20.66 -19.25 5.97
N GLN A 46 -19.67 -19.62 5.17
CA GLN A 46 -19.44 -21.03 4.79
C GLN A 46 -19.17 -21.90 6.03
N ARG A 47 -18.30 -21.47 6.94
CA ARG A 47 -17.95 -22.19 8.18
C ARG A 47 -19.10 -22.28 9.18
N THR A 48 -20.14 -21.47 9.01
CA THR A 48 -21.33 -21.49 9.85
C THR A 48 -22.56 -22.08 9.14
N ASN A 49 -22.37 -22.82 8.05
CA ASN A 49 -23.42 -23.47 7.25
C ASN A 49 -24.45 -22.47 6.67
N ARG A 50 -24.02 -21.23 6.39
CA ARG A 50 -24.80 -20.16 5.76
C ARG A 50 -24.22 -19.74 4.41
N GLY A 51 -23.48 -20.64 3.77
CA GLY A 51 -22.89 -20.39 2.46
C GLY A 51 -23.95 -20.31 1.36
N GLU A 52 -23.64 -19.56 0.31
CA GLU A 52 -24.50 -19.39 -0.87
C GLU A 52 -23.84 -20.01 -2.12
N ALA A 53 -24.63 -20.29 -3.15
CA ALA A 53 -24.14 -20.93 -4.38
C ALA A 53 -23.08 -20.09 -5.15
N GLY A 54 -22.99 -18.79 -4.86
CA GLY A 54 -22.02 -17.88 -5.46
C GLY A 54 -20.71 -17.72 -4.68
N ASP A 55 -20.56 -18.35 -3.51
CA ASP A 55 -19.44 -18.11 -2.61
C ASP A 55 -18.08 -18.43 -3.23
N GLU A 56 -17.99 -19.57 -3.92
CA GLU A 56 -16.73 -20.01 -4.54
C GLU A 56 -16.26 -19.05 -5.65
N ALA A 57 -17.19 -18.53 -6.46
CA ALA A 57 -16.87 -17.56 -7.49
C ALA A 57 -16.40 -16.23 -6.87
N ALA A 58 -17.12 -15.76 -5.84
CA ALA A 58 -16.74 -14.53 -5.13
C ALA A 58 -15.38 -14.67 -4.42
N ILE A 59 -15.09 -15.82 -3.80
CA ILE A 59 -13.76 -16.10 -3.22
C ILE A 59 -12.69 -16.03 -4.29
N ALA A 60 -12.89 -16.66 -5.45
CA ALA A 60 -11.91 -16.65 -6.54
C ALA A 60 -11.61 -15.24 -7.06
N GLU A 61 -12.64 -14.40 -7.19
CA GLU A 61 -12.50 -12.99 -7.58
C GLU A 61 -11.72 -12.18 -6.53
N LEU A 62 -12.08 -12.31 -5.25
CA LEU A 62 -11.40 -11.62 -4.15
C LEU A 62 -9.92 -12.04 -4.05
N VAL A 63 -9.62 -13.34 -4.15
CA VAL A 63 -8.25 -13.85 -4.14
C VAL A 63 -7.45 -13.31 -5.33
N THR A 64 -8.05 -13.27 -6.53
CA THR A 64 -7.40 -12.71 -7.72
C THR A 64 -7.06 -11.22 -7.52
N ALA A 65 -7.98 -10.45 -6.93
CA ALA A 65 -7.76 -9.03 -6.65
C ALA A 65 -6.67 -8.81 -5.59
N LEU A 66 -6.64 -9.63 -4.54
CA LEU A 66 -5.59 -9.59 -3.51
C LEU A 66 -4.21 -9.91 -4.10
N GLN A 67 -4.12 -10.95 -4.93
CA GLN A 67 -2.86 -11.31 -5.61
C GLN A 67 -2.35 -10.21 -6.55
N ALA A 68 -3.25 -9.45 -7.19
CA ALA A 68 -2.84 -8.31 -8.00
C ALA A 68 -2.18 -7.22 -7.13
N LEU A 69 -2.75 -6.91 -5.96
CA LEU A 69 -2.15 -5.97 -5.01
C LEU A 69 -0.80 -6.47 -4.47
N GLU A 70 -0.67 -7.77 -4.20
CA GLU A 70 0.62 -8.38 -3.83
C GLU A 70 1.66 -8.23 -4.93
N ALA A 71 1.29 -8.44 -6.19
CA ALA A 71 2.17 -8.27 -7.34
C ALA A 71 2.59 -6.80 -7.55
N GLU A 72 1.76 -5.85 -7.13
CA GLU A 72 2.04 -4.41 -7.11
C GLU A 72 2.88 -3.98 -5.89
N GLY A 73 3.18 -4.90 -4.96
CA GLY A 73 4.04 -4.66 -3.79
C GLY A 73 3.28 -4.34 -2.51
N THR A 74 1.94 -4.41 -2.53
CA THR A 74 1.13 -4.24 -1.33
C THR A 74 1.33 -5.43 -0.39
N PRO A 75 1.70 -5.21 0.87
CA PRO A 75 1.92 -6.28 1.85
C PRO A 75 0.60 -6.88 2.39
N VAL A 76 -0.19 -7.51 1.53
CA VAL A 76 -1.56 -8.01 1.84
C VAL A 76 -1.60 -8.89 3.10
N LEU A 77 -0.63 -9.80 3.26
CA LEU A 77 -0.55 -10.71 4.41
C LEU A 77 0.17 -10.11 5.63
N GLY A 78 0.68 -8.89 5.54
CA GLY A 78 1.29 -8.19 6.67
C GLY A 78 0.25 -7.84 7.73
N THR A 79 0.66 -7.85 8.99
CA THR A 79 -0.17 -7.32 10.08
C THR A 79 -0.51 -5.86 9.80
N LYS A 80 -1.67 -5.42 10.26
CA LYS A 80 -2.09 -4.02 10.11
C LYS A 80 -1.03 -3.05 10.65
N GLU A 81 -0.38 -3.42 11.74
CA GLU A 81 0.71 -2.66 12.36
C GLU A 81 1.95 -2.58 11.47
N GLU A 82 2.34 -3.67 10.79
CA GLU A 82 3.44 -3.67 9.81
C GLU A 82 3.13 -2.78 8.60
N ARG A 83 1.89 -2.81 8.10
CA ARG A 83 1.45 -2.00 6.96
C ARG A 83 1.37 -0.50 7.31
N GLU A 84 0.86 -0.19 8.49
CA GLU A 84 0.82 1.17 9.03
C GLU A 84 2.24 1.71 9.27
N GLN A 85 3.15 0.89 9.82
CA GLN A 85 4.56 1.28 9.99
C GLN A 85 5.23 1.56 8.64
N GLN A 86 5.02 0.73 7.63
CA GLN A 86 5.57 0.94 6.27
C GLN A 86 5.11 2.25 5.65
N SER A 87 3.82 2.58 5.78
CA SER A 87 3.27 3.86 5.30
C SER A 87 3.81 5.09 6.07
N ASN A 88 4.26 4.89 7.31
CA ASN A 88 4.76 5.93 8.20
C ASN A 88 6.29 6.06 8.24
N LEU A 89 7.03 5.23 7.50
CA LEU A 89 8.48 5.38 7.41
C LEU A 89 8.84 6.72 6.75
N PRO A 90 9.75 7.52 7.33
CA PRO A 90 10.33 8.63 6.60
C PRO A 90 11.04 8.08 5.35
N PRO A 91 11.01 8.78 4.21
CA PRO A 91 11.81 8.35 3.05
C PRO A 91 13.27 8.16 3.50
N PRO A 92 13.99 7.18 2.94
CA PRO A 92 15.40 7.02 3.23
C PRO A 92 16.09 8.38 3.08
N GLU A 93 16.77 8.84 4.12
CA GLU A 93 17.54 10.08 4.06
C GLU A 93 18.44 9.99 2.83
N ALA A 94 18.20 10.86 1.84
CA ALA A 94 19.14 11.02 0.74
C ALA A 94 20.53 11.19 1.35
N PRO A 95 21.55 10.44 0.90
CA PRO A 95 22.87 10.48 1.52
C PRO A 95 23.30 11.93 1.68
N LEU A 96 23.62 12.31 2.92
CA LEU A 96 24.00 13.67 3.27
C LEU A 96 25.00 14.18 2.23
N PRO A 97 24.76 15.35 1.61
CA PRO A 97 25.74 15.90 0.70
C PRO A 97 27.07 16.00 1.45
N PRO A 98 28.20 15.57 0.85
CA PRO A 98 29.48 15.57 1.54
C PRO A 98 29.74 16.96 2.12
N PRO A 99 30.36 17.05 3.32
CA PRO A 99 30.70 18.34 3.91
C PRO A 99 31.50 19.12 2.86
N GLN A 100 30.98 20.30 2.48
CA GLN A 100 31.66 21.18 1.54
C GLN A 100 32.95 21.63 2.23
N ALA A 101 34.08 21.11 1.76
CA ALA A 101 35.43 21.53 2.14
C ALA A 101 35.81 22.81 1.39
#